data_AF-A0A963WK91-F1
#
_entry.id   AF-A0A963WK91-F1
#
_cell.length_a   1.000
_cell.length_b   1.000
_cell.length_c   1.000
_cell.angle_alpha   90.00
_cell.angle_beta   90.00
_cell.angle_gamma   90.00
#
_symmetry.space_group_name_H-M   'P 1'
#
loop_
_entity.id
_entity.type
_entity.pdbx_description
1 polymer ?
#
loop_
_entity_poly.entity_id
_entity_poly.type
_entity_poly.pdbx_seq_one_letter_code
_entity_poly.pdbx_strand_id
1 'polypeptide(L)'
;MLETIWWPAAVQGHHETPHHPKPDPWEGALLGFCETRVRPTAGVVIQNPARRRCPPKQGSAHLYIAHAMCAHGGNSVPVCAVHRIAAAGGPERPVTRRHAILVVTTHDLAISARGFSALALYRFSAEIIGRGKGYSATAAAAYRAGERIEDERTGEVHDYRRRDGVLHTEILAPEGAPAWARDRAKLWNAVEQAERRRDAQLSRQLILALPHELTDAQRQELVRDFVQREFVSRGMVADLAIHAPDREGDARNHHAHVMLTMRRIEGNGFGNKERGWNDDGVLRGWRYQWARFQNRALERAGHNSRVDHRSYADQGIDREPTQHLGKWAHRMEKAGKKSRIGEQNRQVQARNAERAQREHQFKVISLEAERE
;
A
#
# COMPACT_ATOMS: atom_id res chain seq x y z
N MET A 1 14.53 12.16 2.04
CA MET A 1 15.73 11.70 1.30
C MET A 1 15.42 10.33 0.71
N LEU A 2 15.34 10.24 -0.61
CA LEU A 2 14.87 9.07 -1.36
C LEU A 2 16.04 8.51 -2.17
N GLU A 3 16.60 7.37 -1.77
CA GLU A 3 17.62 6.68 -2.55
C GLU A 3 17.03 5.53 -3.38
N THR A 4 16.89 5.84 -4.66
CA THR A 4 17.12 5.03 -5.86
C THR A 4 17.49 3.55 -5.66
N ILE A 5 16.62 2.66 -6.15
CA ILE A 5 16.93 1.25 -6.45
C ILE A 5 17.92 1.22 -7.63
N TRP A 6 19.14 0.71 -7.42
CA TRP A 6 20.17 0.52 -8.46
C TRP A 6 20.04 -0.85 -9.16
N TRP A 7 20.08 -0.84 -10.49
CA TRP A 7 20.08 -2.01 -11.37
C TRP A 7 21.51 -2.25 -11.91
N PRO A 8 22.05 -3.48 -11.91
CA PRO A 8 23.39 -3.73 -12.43
C PRO A 8 23.40 -3.68 -13.96
N ALA A 9 24.34 -2.91 -14.51
CA ALA A 9 24.82 -3.06 -15.88
C ALA A 9 25.42 -4.47 -16.05
N ALA A 10 25.21 -5.04 -17.23
CA ALA A 10 25.74 -6.33 -17.62
C ALA A 10 27.28 -6.34 -17.53
N VAL A 11 27.81 -7.49 -17.11
CA VAL A 11 29.23 -7.82 -16.99
C VAL A 11 29.88 -7.74 -18.37
N GLN A 12 30.84 -6.83 -18.54
CA GLN A 12 31.86 -6.92 -19.58
C GLN A 12 33.01 -7.79 -19.05
N GLY A 13 33.37 -8.82 -19.80
CA GLY A 13 34.63 -9.53 -19.59
C GLY A 13 35.80 -8.71 -20.11
N HIS A 14 36.90 -8.67 -19.34
CA HIS A 14 38.26 -9.03 -19.77
C HIS A 14 39.33 -8.49 -18.80
N HIS A 15 40.26 -9.40 -18.47
CA HIS A 15 41.65 -9.25 -18.02
C HIS A 15 42.02 -8.58 -16.68
N GLU A 16 42.78 -9.36 -15.89
CA GLU A 16 43.42 -9.04 -14.62
C GLU A 16 44.60 -8.06 -14.78
N THR A 17 44.75 -7.14 -13.82
CA THR A 17 45.97 -6.93 -12.99
C THR A 17 45.72 -5.82 -11.94
N PRO A 18 46.45 -5.80 -10.79
CA PRO A 18 45.97 -5.19 -9.55
C PRO A 18 46.62 -3.83 -9.23
N HIS A 19 45.84 -2.89 -8.67
CA HIS A 19 46.38 -1.72 -7.96
C HIS A 19 45.57 -1.39 -6.69
N HIS A 20 46.32 -1.02 -5.64
CA HIS A 20 45.93 -0.76 -4.25
C HIS A 20 44.90 0.37 -4.05
N PRO A 21 44.13 0.37 -2.94
CA PRO A 21 43.11 1.39 -2.66
C PRO A 21 43.72 2.67 -2.04
N LYS A 22 43.22 3.83 -2.48
CA LYS A 22 43.40 5.14 -1.81
C LYS A 22 42.25 5.41 -0.82
N PRO A 23 42.48 6.17 0.27
CA PRO A 23 41.49 6.40 1.33
C PRO A 23 40.39 7.42 0.97
N ASP A 24 39.29 7.31 1.73
CA ASP A 24 37.95 7.93 1.60
C ASP A 24 37.94 9.44 1.99
N PRO A 25 37.36 10.35 1.18
CA PRO A 25 37.48 11.80 1.38
C PRO A 25 36.27 12.49 2.04
N TRP A 26 35.65 11.90 3.08
CA TRP A 26 34.50 12.53 3.75
C TRP A 26 34.65 12.60 5.28
N GLU A 27 35.68 13.34 5.73
CA GLU A 27 35.70 13.99 7.04
C GLU A 27 35.28 15.46 6.91
N GLY A 28 34.25 15.85 7.67
CA GLY A 28 34.07 17.23 8.15
C GLY A 28 33.26 18.18 7.28
N ALA A 29 32.05 18.52 7.74
CA ALA A 29 31.56 19.91 7.81
C ALA A 29 30.21 19.98 8.54
N LEU A 30 30.26 20.46 9.78
CA LEU A 30 29.16 21.12 10.49
C LEU A 30 28.87 22.47 9.81
N LEU A 31 27.59 22.89 9.77
CA LEU A 31 27.09 24.21 10.19
C LEU A 31 25.69 24.54 9.61
N GLY A 32 24.78 24.95 10.50
CA GLY A 32 23.92 26.12 10.29
C GLY A 32 22.53 25.93 9.67
N PHE A 33 21.52 25.59 10.49
CA PHE A 33 20.10 25.83 10.15
C PHE A 33 19.65 27.20 10.68
N CYS A 34 19.09 28.04 9.81
CA CYS A 34 18.46 29.31 10.14
C CYS A 34 16.93 29.13 10.11
N GLU A 35 16.29 29.19 11.27
CA GLU A 35 14.82 29.18 11.40
C GLU A 35 14.25 30.58 11.13
N THR A 36 13.34 30.70 10.15
CA THR A 36 12.46 31.86 10.02
C THR A 36 11.08 31.50 10.58
N ARG A 37 10.72 32.22 11.65
CA ARG A 37 9.51 32.05 12.46
C ARG A 37 8.40 32.94 11.89
N VAL A 38 7.30 32.37 11.40
CA VAL A 38 6.09 33.12 10.99
C VAL A 38 5.11 33.19 12.16
N ARG A 39 4.71 34.41 12.55
CA ARG A 39 3.67 34.69 13.55
C ARG A 39 2.28 34.73 12.86
N PRO A 40 1.21 34.20 13.46
CA PRO A 40 -0.15 34.49 13.01
C PRO A 40 -0.73 35.72 13.72
N THR A 41 -1.22 36.68 12.94
CA THR A 41 -2.04 37.81 13.38
C THR A 41 -3.52 37.44 13.46
N ALA A 42 -4.22 38.19 14.30
CA ALA A 42 -5.54 37.95 14.85
C ALA A 42 -6.72 38.17 13.89
N GLY A 43 -7.83 37.48 14.20
CA GLY A 43 -9.11 38.10 14.53
C GLY A 43 -9.95 38.68 13.38
N VAL A 44 -11.01 37.96 13.01
CA VAL A 44 -12.24 38.57 12.50
C VAL A 44 -13.44 37.95 13.20
N VAL A 45 -14.13 38.80 13.96
CA VAL A 45 -15.42 38.57 14.62
C VAL A 45 -16.51 38.93 13.62
N ILE A 46 -17.48 38.05 13.38
CA ILE A 46 -18.73 38.39 12.70
C ILE A 46 -19.88 38.04 13.63
N GLN A 47 -20.64 39.08 13.99
CA GLN A 47 -21.87 39.03 14.76
C GLN A 47 -23.02 38.49 13.89
N ASN A 48 -23.96 37.73 14.48
CA ASN A 48 -25.30 37.55 13.93
C ASN A 48 -26.32 37.52 15.09
N PRO A 49 -27.46 38.25 15.02
CA PRO A 49 -28.36 38.41 16.15
C PRO A 49 -29.54 37.41 16.12
N ALA A 50 -30.30 37.47 17.22
CA ALA A 50 -31.69 37.03 17.39
C ALA A 50 -31.96 35.56 17.81
N ARG A 51 -32.20 35.50 19.13
CA ARG A 51 -32.95 34.52 19.94
C ARG A 51 -34.22 33.98 19.27
N ARG A 52 -34.52 32.69 19.50
CA ARG A 52 -35.79 32.16 20.02
C ARG A 52 -35.57 30.76 20.61
N ARG A 53 -36.06 30.54 21.84
CA ARG A 53 -36.00 29.28 22.60
C ARG A 53 -37.40 28.64 22.67
N CYS A 54 -37.40 27.30 22.74
CA CYS A 54 -38.27 26.36 23.51
C CYS A 54 -38.70 25.14 22.68
N PRO A 55 -39.05 23.98 23.28
CA PRO A 55 -38.34 23.18 24.31
C PRO A 55 -38.20 21.68 23.85
N PRO A 56 -37.65 20.74 24.65
CA PRO A 56 -37.22 19.43 24.14
C PRO A 56 -38.35 18.39 24.18
N LYS A 57 -38.47 17.55 23.14
CA LYS A 57 -39.20 16.29 23.21
C LYS A 57 -38.24 15.13 23.39
N GLN A 58 -38.36 14.49 24.54
CA GLN A 58 -37.86 13.15 24.83
C GLN A 58 -38.55 12.15 23.90
N GLY A 59 -37.76 11.27 23.30
CA GLY A 59 -38.23 10.16 22.47
C GLY A 59 -37.10 9.18 22.30
N SER A 60 -37.04 8.18 23.18
CA SER A 60 -36.13 7.05 23.10
C SER A 60 -36.46 6.19 21.88
N ALA A 61 -35.64 6.28 20.84
CA ALA A 61 -35.67 5.34 19.73
C ALA A 61 -34.94 4.06 20.16
N HIS A 62 -35.69 3.01 20.51
CA HIS A 62 -35.16 1.66 20.60
C HIS A 62 -35.00 1.10 19.18
N LEU A 63 -33.76 1.07 18.68
CA LEU A 63 -33.40 0.36 17.47
C LEU A 63 -33.15 -1.11 17.82
N TYR A 64 -34.13 -1.99 17.61
CA TYR A 64 -33.90 -3.42 17.62
C TYR A 64 -33.31 -3.85 16.27
N ILE A 65 -32.00 -4.08 16.22
CA ILE A 65 -31.38 -4.80 15.11
C ILE A 65 -31.60 -6.30 15.37
N ALA A 66 -32.57 -6.90 14.69
CA ALA A 66 -32.68 -8.34 14.59
C ALA A 66 -31.60 -8.85 13.62
N HIS A 67 -30.55 -9.50 14.14
CA HIS A 67 -29.63 -10.27 13.32
C HIS A 67 -30.31 -11.59 12.93
N ALA A 68 -30.84 -11.67 11.71
CA ALA A 68 -31.16 -12.93 11.06
C ALA A 68 -29.90 -13.45 10.35
N MET A 69 -29.25 -14.46 10.94
CA MET A 69 -28.23 -15.24 10.22
C MET A 69 -28.94 -16.26 9.33
N CYS A 70 -28.97 -16.02 8.02
CA CYS A 70 -29.35 -17.04 7.04
C CYS A 70 -28.10 -17.81 6.62
N ALA A 71 -28.05 -19.10 6.92
CA ALA A 71 -27.12 -20.04 6.30
C ALA A 71 -27.76 -20.59 5.02
N HIS A 72 -27.09 -20.46 3.88
CA HIS A 72 -27.53 -21.09 2.64
C HIS A 72 -26.84 -22.43 2.42
N GLY A 73 -27.66 -23.48 2.33
CA GLY A 73 -27.29 -24.80 1.82
C GLY A 73 -28.53 -25.69 1.70
N GLY A 74 -28.98 -25.93 0.46
CA GLY A 74 -29.91 -27.02 0.14
C GLY A 74 -31.37 -26.64 -0.12
N ASN A 75 -31.89 -27.04 -1.28
CA ASN A 75 -33.27 -26.90 -1.74
C ASN A 75 -34.30 -27.41 -0.72
N SER A 76 -35.00 -26.51 -0.03
CA SER A 76 -36.40 -26.69 0.40
C SER A 76 -37.00 -25.35 0.83
N VAL A 77 -38.23 -25.07 0.41
CA VAL A 77 -38.98 -23.84 0.71
C VAL A 77 -39.24 -23.75 2.23
N PRO A 78 -38.92 -22.64 2.94
CA PRO A 78 -39.23 -22.54 4.36
C PRO A 78 -40.69 -22.12 4.57
N VAL A 79 -41.47 -23.00 5.20
CA VAL A 79 -42.76 -22.67 5.81
C VAL A 79 -42.47 -22.01 7.16
N CYS A 80 -42.89 -20.76 7.36
CA CYS A 80 -42.81 -20.08 8.65
C CYS A 80 -43.84 -20.69 9.63
N ALA A 81 -43.38 -21.49 10.59
CA ALA A 81 -44.18 -21.91 11.74
C ALA A 81 -43.86 -21.00 12.95
N VAL A 82 -44.83 -20.17 13.33
CA VAL A 82 -44.80 -19.37 14.57
C VAL A 82 -45.09 -20.30 15.75
N HIS A 83 -44.08 -20.61 16.58
CA HIS A 83 -44.33 -21.24 17.87
C HIS A 83 -44.61 -20.17 18.93
N ARG A 84 -45.86 -20.12 19.42
CA ARG A 84 -46.23 -19.45 20.67
C ARG A 84 -45.56 -20.20 21.83
N ILE A 85 -44.72 -19.52 22.61
CA ILE A 85 -44.40 -19.97 23.96
C ILE A 85 -45.49 -19.40 24.88
N ALA A 86 -46.37 -20.27 25.35
CA ALA A 86 -47.32 -19.96 26.41
C ALA A 86 -46.57 -19.90 27.74
N ALA A 87 -46.57 -18.75 28.41
CA ALA A 87 -46.13 -18.63 29.79
C ALA A 87 -47.28 -19.12 30.70
N ALA A 88 -47.04 -20.22 31.41
CA ALA A 88 -47.91 -20.72 32.47
C ALA A 88 -47.84 -19.78 33.69
N GLY A 89 -48.99 -19.53 34.31
CA GLY A 89 -49.17 -18.59 35.39
C GLY A 89 -48.47 -18.97 36.71
N GLY A 90 -48.05 -17.93 37.43
CA GLY A 90 -47.59 -17.97 38.82
C GLY A 90 -47.53 -16.53 39.36
N PRO A 91 -47.84 -16.28 40.65
CA PRO A 91 -48.12 -14.95 41.14
C PRO A 91 -46.87 -14.06 41.22
N GLU A 92 -47.03 -12.81 40.79
CA GLU A 92 -46.02 -11.75 40.87
C GLU A 92 -45.57 -11.54 42.33
N ARG A 93 -44.26 -11.64 42.58
CA ARG A 93 -43.62 -11.13 43.78
C ARG A 93 -42.69 -9.97 43.37
N PRO A 94 -42.66 -8.85 44.13
CA PRO A 94 -41.84 -7.70 43.79
C PRO A 94 -40.35 -8.04 43.98
N VAL A 95 -39.57 -7.93 42.90
CA VAL A 95 -38.10 -8.05 42.95
C VAL A 95 -37.55 -6.79 43.62
N THR A 96 -37.08 -6.94 44.85
CA THR A 96 -36.34 -5.91 45.57
C THR A 96 -34.94 -5.75 44.97
N ARG A 97 -34.49 -4.50 44.87
CA ARG A 97 -33.16 -4.11 44.38
C ARG A 97 -32.05 -4.75 45.24
N ARG A 98 -31.54 -5.90 44.83
CA ARG A 98 -30.21 -6.49 45.10
C ARG A 98 -30.25 -7.88 44.46
N HIS A 99 -29.15 -8.31 43.83
CA HIS A 99 -29.02 -9.53 43.00
C HIS A 99 -29.32 -9.36 41.51
N ALA A 100 -28.73 -8.35 40.88
CA ALA A 100 -28.23 -8.50 39.51
C ALA A 100 -26.75 -8.88 39.60
N ILE A 101 -26.46 -10.10 40.06
CA ILE A 101 -25.12 -10.67 40.02
C ILE A 101 -24.92 -11.18 38.59
N LEU A 102 -24.20 -10.35 37.83
CA LEU A 102 -23.28 -10.67 36.75
C LEU A 102 -23.04 -12.18 36.52
N VAL A 103 -23.88 -12.81 35.70
CA VAL A 103 -23.49 -14.05 35.01
C VAL A 103 -22.88 -13.63 33.68
N VAL A 104 -21.63 -13.16 33.73
CA VAL A 104 -20.77 -13.14 32.54
C VAL A 104 -20.42 -14.59 32.27
N THR A 105 -21.25 -15.26 31.48
CA THR A 105 -20.89 -16.56 30.93
C THR A 105 -19.61 -16.38 30.14
N THR A 106 -18.66 -17.28 30.34
CA THR A 106 -17.29 -17.34 29.83
C THR A 106 -17.13 -17.36 28.29
N HIS A 107 -18.15 -16.95 27.53
CA HIS A 107 -18.09 -16.77 26.08
C HIS A 107 -17.69 -15.35 25.65
N ASP A 108 -17.81 -14.33 26.50
CA ASP A 108 -17.36 -12.96 26.18
C ASP A 108 -15.86 -12.71 26.43
N LEU A 109 -15.18 -13.61 27.13
CA LEU A 109 -13.72 -13.58 27.28
C LEU A 109 -12.97 -14.08 26.03
N ALA A 110 -13.67 -14.60 25.02
CA ALA A 110 -13.08 -15.01 23.75
C ALA A 110 -12.98 -13.90 22.69
N ILE A 111 -13.44 -12.68 23.00
CA ILE A 111 -13.40 -11.53 22.06
C ILE A 111 -12.17 -10.63 22.28
N SER A 112 -11.43 -10.78 23.39
CA SER A 112 -10.28 -9.91 23.70
C SER A 112 -8.90 -10.45 23.26
N ALA A 113 -8.82 -11.64 22.64
CA ALA A 113 -7.55 -12.21 22.14
C ALA A 113 -7.36 -12.10 20.61
N ARG A 114 -8.25 -11.38 19.91
CA ARG A 114 -8.10 -11.04 18.47
C ARG A 114 -7.81 -9.54 18.30
N GLY A 115 -6.85 -9.05 19.08
CA GLY A 115 -6.44 -7.64 19.14
C GLY A 115 -5.26 -7.30 18.23
N PHE A 116 -5.09 -8.00 17.11
CA PHE A 116 -4.39 -7.48 15.94
C PHE A 116 -5.21 -7.95 14.74
N SER A 117 -6.14 -7.11 14.26
CA SER A 117 -6.59 -7.27 12.87
C SER A 117 -5.33 -7.32 12.03
N ALA A 118 -5.06 -8.46 11.39
CA ALA A 118 -3.86 -8.66 10.60
C ALA A 118 -3.80 -7.51 9.58
N LEU A 119 -2.91 -6.54 9.83
CA LEU A 119 -2.83 -5.35 8.99
C LEU A 119 -2.36 -5.84 7.62
N ALA A 120 -3.22 -5.71 6.61
CA ALA A 120 -2.81 -5.96 5.24
C ALA A 120 -1.63 -5.01 4.91
N LEU A 121 -0.65 -5.49 4.14
CA LEU A 121 0.54 -4.69 3.85
C LEU A 121 0.19 -3.56 2.87
N TYR A 122 0.29 -2.31 3.34
CA TYR A 122 0.22 -1.14 2.46
C TYR A 122 1.61 -0.79 1.92
N ARG A 123 1.75 -0.75 0.59
CA ARG A 123 2.88 -0.10 -0.08
C ARG A 123 2.45 0.49 -1.40
N PHE A 124 2.86 1.75 -1.62
CA PHE A 124 2.81 2.45 -2.89
C PHE A 124 4.12 3.23 -3.06
N SER A 125 4.98 2.78 -3.98
CA SER A 125 6.14 3.57 -4.44
C SER A 125 5.87 4.11 -5.83
N ALA A 126 6.31 5.33 -6.12
CA ALA A 126 6.35 5.90 -7.46
C ALA A 126 7.75 6.42 -7.73
N GLU A 127 8.40 5.89 -8.74
CA GLU A 127 9.81 6.16 -9.07
C GLU A 127 9.94 6.49 -10.56
N ILE A 128 10.87 7.37 -10.89
CA ILE A 128 11.17 7.70 -12.29
C ILE A 128 12.28 6.79 -12.79
N ILE A 129 11.99 6.07 -13.88
CA ILE A 129 12.99 5.37 -14.68
C ILE A 129 13.53 6.39 -15.67
N GLY A 130 14.82 6.71 -15.57
CA GLY A 130 15.45 7.73 -16.39
C GLY A 130 16.86 7.36 -16.81
N ARG A 131 17.22 7.78 -18.02
CA ARG A 131 18.47 7.44 -18.69
C ARG A 131 19.70 8.01 -17.98
N GLY A 132 19.56 9.15 -17.30
CA GLY A 132 20.66 9.78 -16.56
C GLY A 132 21.21 8.95 -15.41
N LYS A 133 20.47 7.92 -14.96
CA LYS A 133 20.89 6.95 -13.94
C LYS A 133 21.33 5.61 -14.55
N GLY A 134 21.50 5.54 -15.87
CA GLY A 134 21.84 4.32 -16.60
C GLY A 134 20.66 3.37 -16.84
N TYR A 135 19.41 3.83 -16.67
CA TYR A 135 18.24 2.99 -16.91
C TYR A 135 17.77 3.04 -18.37
N SER A 136 17.19 1.92 -18.80
CA SER A 136 16.50 1.74 -20.07
C SER A 136 15.06 1.29 -19.80
N ALA A 137 14.11 1.82 -20.58
CA ALA A 137 12.71 1.44 -20.52
C ALA A 137 12.49 0.02 -21.05
N THR A 138 13.18 -0.37 -22.13
CA THR A 138 13.10 -1.72 -22.69
C THR A 138 13.68 -2.75 -21.72
N ALA A 139 14.83 -2.46 -21.10
CA ALA A 139 15.42 -3.30 -20.05
C ALA A 139 14.46 -3.45 -18.86
N ALA A 140 13.87 -2.34 -18.42
CA ALA A 140 12.95 -2.34 -17.30
C ALA A 140 11.68 -3.16 -17.58
N ALA A 141 11.10 -3.00 -18.76
CA ALA A 141 9.90 -3.72 -19.18
C ALA A 141 10.18 -5.23 -19.30
N ALA A 142 11.25 -5.60 -20.00
CA ALA A 142 11.67 -6.98 -20.18
C ALA A 142 11.88 -7.67 -18.82
N TYR A 143 12.58 -7.02 -17.89
CA TYR A 143 12.83 -7.57 -16.56
C TYR A 143 11.54 -7.83 -15.78
N ARG A 144 10.60 -6.89 -15.80
CA ARG A 144 9.34 -7.01 -15.04
C ARG A 144 8.41 -8.05 -15.65
N ALA A 145 8.34 -8.11 -16.98
CA ALA A 145 7.48 -9.05 -17.69
C ALA A 145 8.07 -10.46 -17.81
N GLY A 146 9.39 -10.63 -17.58
CA GLY A 146 10.06 -11.89 -17.85
C GLY A 146 10.15 -12.18 -19.35
N GLU A 147 10.39 -11.14 -20.16
CA GLU A 147 10.38 -11.22 -21.62
C GLU A 147 11.76 -10.94 -22.22
N ARG A 148 11.88 -11.17 -23.53
CA ARG A 148 13.04 -10.76 -24.34
C ARG A 148 12.66 -9.52 -25.16
N ILE A 149 13.36 -8.42 -24.93
CA ILE A 149 13.16 -7.16 -25.69
C ILE A 149 14.52 -6.64 -26.14
N GLU A 150 14.62 -6.23 -27.39
CA GLU A 150 15.77 -5.52 -27.94
C GLU A 150 15.54 -4.00 -27.84
N ASP A 151 16.53 -3.26 -27.35
CA ASP A 151 16.57 -1.80 -27.44
C ASP A 151 17.05 -1.41 -28.84
N GLU A 152 16.12 -0.99 -29.71
CA GLU A 152 16.40 -0.60 -31.10
C GLU A 152 17.37 0.59 -31.20
N ARG A 153 17.53 1.38 -30.14
CA ARG A 153 18.47 2.52 -30.12
C ARG A 153 19.91 2.07 -29.92
N THR A 154 20.15 0.99 -29.19
CA THR A 154 21.51 0.51 -28.83
C THR A 154 21.87 -0.83 -29.44
N GLY A 155 20.89 -1.59 -29.94
CA GLY A 155 21.04 -2.99 -30.33
C GLY A 155 21.20 -3.94 -29.13
N GLU A 156 21.07 -3.46 -27.89
CA GLU A 156 21.21 -4.30 -26.70
C GLU A 156 19.97 -5.19 -26.53
N VAL A 157 20.18 -6.49 -26.32
CA VAL A 157 19.11 -7.46 -26.09
C VAL A 157 18.99 -7.75 -24.61
N HIS A 158 17.83 -7.43 -24.04
CA HIS A 158 17.48 -7.74 -22.65
C HIS A 158 16.62 -9.01 -22.62
N ASP A 159 17.20 -10.15 -22.23
CA ASP A 159 16.52 -11.44 -22.18
C ASP A 159 16.31 -11.92 -20.74
N TYR A 160 15.08 -11.77 -20.24
CA TYR A 160 14.69 -12.19 -18.89
C TYR A 160 13.67 -13.34 -18.90
N ARG A 161 13.58 -14.11 -19.98
CA ARG A 161 12.65 -15.27 -20.09
C ARG A 161 12.90 -16.37 -19.06
N ARG A 162 14.07 -16.37 -18.42
CA ARG A 162 14.42 -17.30 -17.34
C ARG A 162 13.94 -16.84 -15.96
N ARG A 163 13.29 -15.68 -15.86
CA ARG A 163 12.79 -15.14 -14.60
C ARG A 163 11.57 -15.93 -14.15
N ASP A 164 11.59 -16.37 -12.90
CA ASP A 164 10.46 -17.01 -12.24
C ASP A 164 9.61 -15.98 -11.49
N GLY A 165 8.46 -16.44 -10.99
CA GLY A 165 7.59 -15.63 -10.13
C GLY A 165 6.80 -14.51 -10.84
N VAL A 166 6.77 -14.45 -12.18
CA VAL A 166 5.84 -13.58 -12.91
C VAL A 166 4.49 -14.30 -13.03
N LEU A 167 3.46 -13.79 -12.35
CA LEU A 167 2.13 -14.39 -12.27
C LEU A 167 1.18 -13.89 -13.36
N HIS A 168 1.28 -12.61 -13.73
CA HIS A 168 0.43 -11.98 -14.74
C HIS A 168 1.14 -10.80 -15.38
N THR A 169 0.94 -10.58 -16.68
CA THR A 169 1.39 -9.38 -17.39
C THR A 169 0.31 -8.89 -18.35
N GLU A 170 0.21 -7.58 -18.55
CA GLU A 170 -0.80 -6.98 -19.42
C GLU A 170 -0.42 -5.53 -19.74
N ILE A 171 -0.91 -5.01 -20.87
CA ILE A 171 -0.80 -3.58 -21.18
C ILE A 171 -2.20 -3.01 -21.34
N LEU A 172 -2.50 -2.01 -20.51
CA LEU A 172 -3.72 -1.23 -20.58
C LEU A 172 -3.40 0.10 -21.26
N ALA A 173 -4.10 0.39 -22.36
CA ALA A 173 -3.93 1.61 -23.13
C ALA A 173 -5.28 2.34 -23.26
N PRO A 174 -5.28 3.69 -23.38
CA PRO A 174 -6.50 4.46 -23.60
C PRO A 174 -7.28 3.96 -24.82
N GLU A 175 -8.58 4.24 -24.82
CA GLU A 175 -9.42 3.99 -25.99
C GLU A 175 -8.89 4.78 -27.19
N GLY A 176 -8.91 4.18 -28.38
CA GLY A 176 -8.34 4.75 -29.59
C GLY A 176 -6.81 4.71 -29.68
N ALA A 177 -6.09 4.22 -28.65
CA ALA A 177 -4.64 4.04 -28.75
C ALA A 177 -4.29 3.01 -29.85
N PRO A 178 -3.24 3.27 -30.66
CA PRO A 178 -2.84 2.39 -31.75
C PRO A 178 -2.43 1.00 -31.23
N ALA A 179 -2.55 -0.02 -32.08
CA ALA A 179 -2.30 -1.42 -31.69
C ALA A 179 -0.89 -1.64 -31.13
N TRP A 180 0.12 -0.92 -31.63
CA TRP A 180 1.50 -1.02 -31.13
C TRP A 180 1.63 -0.60 -29.66
N ALA A 181 0.72 0.22 -29.13
CA ALA A 181 0.75 0.64 -27.73
C ALA A 181 0.40 -0.50 -26.77
N ARG A 182 -0.14 -1.62 -27.26
CA ARG A 182 -0.42 -2.84 -26.50
C ARG A 182 0.62 -3.94 -26.71
N ASP A 183 1.65 -3.66 -27.52
CA ASP A 183 2.82 -4.51 -27.74
C ASP A 183 3.97 -3.96 -26.88
N ARG A 184 4.49 -4.77 -25.96
CA ARG A 184 5.46 -4.33 -24.96
C ARG A 184 6.76 -3.85 -25.58
N ALA A 185 7.30 -4.62 -26.52
CA ALA A 185 8.56 -4.28 -27.18
C ALA A 185 8.39 -2.99 -27.99
N LYS A 186 7.30 -2.86 -28.76
CA LYS A 186 7.04 -1.66 -29.56
C LYS A 186 6.78 -0.43 -28.69
N LEU A 187 5.98 -0.56 -27.64
CA LEU A 187 5.66 0.53 -26.72
C LEU A 187 6.93 1.13 -26.11
N TRP A 188 7.79 0.30 -25.54
CA TRP A 188 8.97 0.79 -24.82
C TRP A 188 10.11 1.22 -25.74
N ASN A 189 10.24 0.64 -26.94
CA ASN A 189 11.11 1.19 -27.98
C ASN A 189 10.62 2.56 -28.47
N ALA A 190 9.30 2.74 -28.66
CA ALA A 190 8.74 4.04 -29.02
C ALA A 190 9.00 5.11 -27.94
N VAL A 191 8.98 4.73 -26.64
CA VAL A 191 9.35 5.62 -25.53
C VAL A 191 10.84 5.99 -25.59
N GLU A 192 11.73 5.03 -25.80
CA GLU A 192 13.18 5.28 -25.93
C GLU A 192 13.50 6.23 -27.08
N GLN A 193 12.85 6.03 -28.23
CA GLN A 193 13.04 6.86 -29.44
C GLN A 193 12.46 8.27 -29.27
N ALA A 194 11.32 8.42 -28.59
CA ALA A 194 10.69 9.72 -28.35
C ALA A 194 11.53 10.63 -27.44
N GLU A 195 12.41 10.06 -26.60
CA GLU A 195 13.22 10.80 -25.64
C GLU A 195 14.68 10.95 -26.11
N ARG A 196 15.04 12.16 -26.58
CA ARG A 196 16.33 12.41 -27.26
C ARG A 196 17.51 12.74 -26.32
N ARG A 197 17.23 13.18 -25.10
CA ARG A 197 18.25 13.70 -24.16
C ARG A 197 18.86 12.58 -23.31
N ARG A 198 20.17 12.67 -23.02
CA ARG A 198 20.91 11.62 -22.27
C ARG A 198 20.38 11.37 -20.85
N ASP A 199 19.71 12.35 -20.27
CA ASP A 199 19.15 12.34 -18.92
C ASP A 199 17.61 12.32 -18.94
N ALA A 200 17.01 11.85 -20.04
CA ALA A 200 15.56 11.78 -20.19
C ALA A 200 14.94 10.91 -19.09
N GLN A 201 13.78 11.37 -18.59
CA GLN A 201 12.87 10.54 -17.82
C GLN A 201 12.03 9.73 -18.81
N LEU A 202 12.10 8.41 -18.75
CA LEU A 202 11.50 7.53 -19.76
C LEU A 202 10.10 7.11 -19.36
N SER A 203 9.96 6.66 -18.11
CA SER A 203 8.69 6.18 -17.57
C SER A 203 8.60 6.42 -16.07
N ARG A 204 7.38 6.33 -15.55
CA ARG A 204 7.14 6.23 -14.11
C ARG A 204 6.86 4.77 -13.78
N GLN A 205 7.57 4.24 -12.80
CA GLN A 205 7.27 2.95 -12.20
C GLN A 205 6.45 3.13 -10.93
N LEU A 206 5.39 2.34 -10.79
CA LEU A 206 4.74 2.08 -9.53
C LEU A 206 5.15 0.71 -8.99
N ILE A 207 5.28 0.63 -7.68
CA ILE A 207 5.43 -0.63 -6.94
C ILE A 207 4.32 -0.69 -5.90
N LEU A 208 3.40 -1.63 -6.08
CA LEU A 208 2.20 -1.79 -5.27
C LEU A 208 2.30 -3.10 -4.50
N ALA A 209 2.19 -3.08 -3.16
CA ALA A 209 1.96 -4.32 -2.41
C ALA A 209 0.53 -4.78 -2.65
N LEU A 210 0.31 -6.08 -2.80
CA LEU A 210 -1.01 -6.67 -2.99
C LEU A 210 -1.39 -7.45 -1.74
N PRO A 211 -2.64 -7.35 -1.25
CA PRO A 211 -3.05 -8.11 -0.08
C PRO A 211 -2.91 -9.61 -0.32
N HIS A 212 -2.16 -10.29 0.54
CA HIS A 212 -1.94 -11.73 0.48
C HIS A 212 -3.22 -12.52 0.77
N GLU A 213 -4.18 -11.90 1.47
CA GLU A 213 -5.50 -12.45 1.78
C GLU A 213 -6.33 -12.72 0.53
N LEU A 214 -6.15 -11.93 -0.53
CA LEU A 214 -6.86 -12.08 -1.79
C LEU A 214 -6.33 -13.27 -2.59
N THR A 215 -7.15 -13.83 -3.47
CA THR A 215 -6.70 -14.80 -4.49
C THR A 215 -5.93 -14.10 -5.61
N ASP A 216 -5.23 -14.86 -6.45
CA ASP A 216 -4.52 -14.29 -7.61
C ASP A 216 -5.45 -13.55 -8.58
N ALA A 217 -6.64 -14.11 -8.85
CA ALA A 217 -7.65 -13.47 -9.69
C ALA A 217 -8.13 -12.13 -9.09
N GLN A 218 -8.41 -12.10 -7.79
CA GLN A 218 -8.82 -10.87 -7.10
C GLN A 218 -7.69 -9.83 -7.04
N ARG A 219 -6.44 -10.27 -6.88
CA ARG A 219 -5.26 -9.38 -6.98
C ARG A 219 -5.12 -8.77 -8.37
N GLN A 220 -5.32 -9.57 -9.41
CA GLN A 220 -5.29 -9.11 -10.79
C GLN A 220 -6.40 -8.08 -11.07
N GLU A 221 -7.64 -8.37 -10.67
CA GLU A 221 -8.78 -7.46 -10.80
C GLU A 221 -8.53 -6.13 -10.07
N LEU A 222 -8.08 -6.20 -8.81
CA LEU A 222 -7.74 -5.03 -8.00
C LEU A 222 -6.72 -4.11 -8.70
N VAL A 223 -5.64 -4.68 -9.25
CA VAL A 223 -4.61 -3.89 -9.95
C VAL A 223 -5.15 -3.33 -11.25
N ARG A 224 -5.85 -4.14 -12.06
CA ARG A 224 -6.42 -3.71 -13.34
C ARG A 224 -7.38 -2.53 -13.13
N ASP A 225 -8.31 -2.64 -12.17
CA ASP A 225 -9.31 -1.60 -11.88
C ASP A 225 -8.67 -0.30 -11.40
N PHE A 226 -7.71 -0.40 -10.47
CA PHE A 226 -6.97 0.76 -9.99
C PHE A 226 -6.21 1.44 -11.13
N VAL A 227 -5.51 0.65 -11.95
CA VAL A 227 -4.69 1.18 -13.05
C VAL A 227 -5.54 1.83 -14.13
N GLN A 228 -6.63 1.17 -14.52
CA GLN A 228 -7.58 1.68 -15.48
C GLN A 228 -8.16 3.02 -15.01
N ARG A 229 -8.61 3.08 -13.75
CA ARG A 229 -9.24 4.28 -13.20
C ARG A 229 -8.27 5.43 -12.99
N GLU A 230 -7.08 5.19 -12.43
CA GLU A 230 -6.22 6.27 -11.96
C GLU A 230 -5.15 6.70 -12.96
N PHE A 231 -4.83 5.89 -13.98
CA PHE A 231 -3.78 6.20 -14.96
C PHE A 231 -4.30 6.17 -16.39
N VAL A 232 -4.92 5.08 -16.83
CA VAL A 232 -5.35 4.92 -18.23
C VAL A 232 -6.43 5.94 -18.58
N SER A 233 -7.39 6.18 -17.69
CA SER A 233 -8.42 7.22 -17.85
C SER A 233 -7.85 8.65 -18.01
N ARG A 234 -6.59 8.87 -17.60
CA ARG A 234 -5.91 10.16 -17.70
C ARG A 234 -5.07 10.28 -18.99
N GLY A 235 -5.02 9.22 -19.79
CA GLY A 235 -4.29 9.15 -21.06
C GLY A 235 -2.92 8.48 -21.00
N MET A 236 -2.57 7.83 -19.88
CA MET A 236 -1.32 7.04 -19.79
C MET A 236 -1.53 5.65 -20.40
N VAL A 237 -0.47 5.08 -20.98
CA VAL A 237 -0.39 3.63 -21.19
C VAL A 237 0.28 3.01 -19.97
N ALA A 238 -0.26 1.89 -19.49
CA ALA A 238 0.21 1.19 -18.30
C ALA A 238 0.58 -0.26 -18.64
N ASP A 239 1.84 -0.60 -18.44
CA ASP A 239 2.36 -1.97 -18.54
C ASP A 239 2.49 -2.57 -17.15
N LEU A 240 1.68 -3.59 -16.86
CA LEU A 240 1.58 -4.19 -15.54
C LEU A 240 2.22 -5.59 -15.53
N ALA A 241 2.89 -5.89 -14.41
CA ALA A 241 3.40 -7.22 -14.10
C ALA A 241 3.16 -7.52 -12.62
N ILE A 242 2.48 -8.63 -12.33
CA ILE A 242 2.22 -9.10 -10.96
C ILE A 242 3.23 -10.19 -10.63
N HIS A 243 3.94 -10.05 -9.52
CA HIS A 243 4.96 -10.99 -9.07
C HIS A 243 4.52 -11.73 -7.81
N ALA A 244 4.89 -13.01 -7.77
CA ALA A 244 4.83 -13.84 -6.58
C ALA A 244 5.87 -13.38 -5.55
N PRO A 245 5.69 -13.74 -4.27
CA PRO A 245 6.73 -13.64 -3.28
C PRO A 245 8.01 -14.37 -3.71
N ASP A 246 9.16 -13.80 -3.35
CA ASP A 246 10.45 -14.50 -3.50
C ASP A 246 10.44 -15.79 -2.66
N ARG A 247 11.04 -16.87 -3.18
CA ARG A 247 11.07 -18.19 -2.53
C ARG A 247 11.67 -18.18 -1.12
N GLU A 248 12.57 -17.23 -0.87
CA GLU A 248 13.26 -17.05 0.41
C GLU A 248 12.82 -15.75 1.12
N GLY A 249 11.79 -15.09 0.60
CA GLY A 249 11.22 -13.87 1.15
C GLY A 249 9.99 -14.11 2.02
N ASP A 250 9.35 -13.01 2.44
CA ASP A 250 8.05 -13.09 3.09
C ASP A 250 7.01 -13.58 2.08
N ALA A 251 6.43 -14.77 2.32
CA ALA A 251 5.42 -15.40 1.48
C ALA A 251 4.13 -14.56 1.29
N ARG A 252 3.98 -13.45 2.02
CA ARG A 252 2.87 -12.51 1.88
C ARG A 252 3.16 -11.39 0.87
N ASN A 253 4.40 -11.23 0.42
CA ASN A 253 4.86 -10.10 -0.40
C ASN A 253 4.50 -10.26 -1.90
N HIS A 254 3.22 -10.47 -2.19
CA HIS A 254 2.71 -10.29 -3.55
C HIS A 254 2.78 -8.80 -3.92
N HIS A 255 3.26 -8.50 -5.11
CA HIS A 255 3.39 -7.11 -5.54
C HIS A 255 3.18 -6.95 -7.03
N ALA A 256 2.75 -5.76 -7.44
CA ALA A 256 2.65 -5.38 -8.83
C ALA A 256 3.66 -4.28 -9.17
N HIS A 257 4.32 -4.43 -10.30
CA HIS A 257 4.99 -3.35 -10.99
C HIS A 257 4.07 -2.80 -12.07
N VAL A 258 3.96 -1.48 -12.15
CA VAL A 258 3.24 -0.80 -13.23
C VAL A 258 4.15 0.25 -13.83
N MET A 259 4.54 0.08 -15.09
CA MET A 259 5.28 1.11 -15.83
C MET A 259 4.28 1.97 -16.61
N LEU A 260 4.36 3.28 -16.41
CA LEU A 260 3.47 4.28 -16.97
C LEU A 260 4.23 5.16 -17.95
N THR A 261 3.63 5.42 -19.12
CA THR A 261 4.16 6.42 -20.05
C THR A 261 4.08 7.81 -19.44
N MET A 262 5.02 8.69 -19.80
CA MET A 262 5.03 10.10 -19.37
C MET A 262 4.43 11.06 -20.42
N ARG A 263 3.98 10.51 -21.53
CA ARG A 263 3.37 11.20 -22.67
C ARG A 263 2.04 10.54 -22.97
N ARG A 264 1.06 11.34 -23.40
CA ARG A 264 -0.15 10.82 -24.03
C ARG A 264 0.18 10.29 -25.41
N ILE A 265 -0.61 9.34 -25.88
CA ILE A 265 -0.61 8.96 -27.28
C ILE A 265 -1.50 9.96 -28.04
N GLU A 266 -0.97 10.53 -29.11
CA GLU A 266 -1.64 11.44 -30.01
C GLU A 266 -1.49 10.90 -31.45
N GLY A 267 -2.61 10.57 -32.10
CA GLY A 267 -2.59 9.92 -33.41
C GLY A 267 -1.83 8.58 -33.37
N ASN A 268 -0.81 8.44 -34.21
CA ASN A 268 -0.01 7.21 -34.29
C ASN A 268 1.28 7.23 -33.44
N GLY A 269 1.48 8.24 -32.58
CA GLY A 269 2.72 8.43 -31.84
C GLY A 269 2.52 9.04 -30.45
N PHE A 270 3.63 9.42 -29.82
CA PHE A 270 3.60 10.15 -28.55
C PHE A 270 3.51 11.67 -28.77
N GLY A 271 2.61 12.30 -28.02
CA GLY A 271 2.50 13.73 -27.95
C GLY A 271 3.52 14.38 -26.99
N ASN A 272 3.14 15.56 -26.52
CA ASN A 272 3.91 16.28 -25.51
C ASN A 272 3.91 15.57 -24.15
N LYS A 273 4.93 15.88 -23.35
CA LYS A 273 5.08 15.34 -22.00
C LYS A 273 4.08 15.99 -21.08
N GLU A 274 3.27 15.18 -20.41
CA GLU A 274 2.27 15.69 -19.47
C GLU A 274 2.92 15.96 -18.11
N ARG A 275 2.99 17.23 -17.72
CA ARG A 275 3.70 17.67 -16.51
C ARG A 275 2.85 17.50 -15.26
N GLY A 276 1.54 17.72 -15.37
CA GLY A 276 0.62 17.68 -14.22
C GLY A 276 0.53 16.30 -13.57
N TRP A 277 0.91 15.23 -14.28
CA TRP A 277 1.02 13.90 -13.68
C TRP A 277 2.08 13.82 -12.57
N ASN A 278 3.08 14.70 -12.56
CA ASN A 278 4.17 14.71 -11.58
C ASN A 278 3.91 15.58 -10.35
N ASP A 279 2.73 16.18 -10.23
CA ASP A 279 2.41 17.06 -9.10
C ASP A 279 2.28 16.27 -7.79
N ASP A 280 2.78 16.83 -6.70
CA ASP A 280 2.74 16.18 -5.37
C ASP A 280 1.32 15.88 -4.90
N GLY A 281 0.36 16.76 -5.23
CA GLY A 281 -1.06 16.55 -4.93
C GLY A 281 -1.63 15.33 -5.64
N VAL A 282 -1.20 15.08 -6.88
CA VAL A 282 -1.61 13.91 -7.66
C VAL A 282 -1.05 12.63 -7.05
N LEU A 283 0.24 12.64 -6.64
CA LEU A 283 0.86 11.50 -5.97
C LEU A 283 0.17 11.16 -4.64
N ARG A 284 -0.16 12.16 -3.82
CA ARG A 284 -0.93 11.96 -2.57
C ARG A 284 -2.31 11.38 -2.86
N GLY A 285 -2.98 11.88 -3.90
CA GLY A 285 -4.26 11.35 -4.37
C GLY A 285 -4.17 9.86 -4.75
N TRP A 286 -3.15 9.45 -5.51
CA TRP A 286 -2.97 8.04 -5.87
C TRP A 286 -2.71 7.12 -4.68
N ARG A 287 -1.93 7.58 -3.70
CA ARG A 287 -1.72 6.82 -2.44
C ARG A 287 -3.03 6.61 -1.69
N TYR A 288 -3.81 7.67 -1.52
CA TYR A 288 -5.14 7.60 -0.91
C TYR A 288 -6.05 6.63 -1.67
N GLN A 289 -6.11 6.74 -2.99
CA GLN A 289 -6.96 5.89 -3.81
C GLN A 289 -6.51 4.43 -3.75
N TRP A 290 -5.21 4.16 -3.76
CA TRP A 290 -4.70 2.79 -3.65
C TRP A 290 -5.19 2.09 -2.37
N ALA A 291 -5.09 2.76 -1.22
CA ALA A 291 -5.64 2.22 0.03
C ALA A 291 -7.14 1.95 -0.06
N ARG A 292 -7.91 2.84 -0.70
CA ARG A 292 -9.36 2.63 -0.91
C ARG A 292 -9.67 1.44 -1.81
N PHE A 293 -8.91 1.26 -2.89
CA PHE A 293 -9.08 0.11 -3.78
C PHE A 293 -8.77 -1.19 -3.05
N GLN A 294 -7.66 -1.27 -2.33
CA GLN A 294 -7.31 -2.43 -1.49
C GLN A 294 -8.39 -2.73 -0.45
N ASN A 295 -8.83 -1.72 0.32
CA ASN A 295 -9.85 -1.90 1.36
C ASN A 295 -11.20 -2.39 0.79
N ARG A 296 -11.63 -1.86 -0.37
CA ARG A 296 -12.85 -2.34 -1.03
C ARG A 296 -12.71 -3.77 -1.52
N ALA A 297 -11.55 -4.14 -2.06
CA ALA A 297 -11.32 -5.52 -2.51
C ALA A 297 -11.32 -6.50 -1.32
N LEU A 298 -10.66 -6.15 -0.22
CA LEU A 298 -10.66 -6.93 1.03
C LEU A 298 -12.08 -7.07 1.59
N GLU A 299 -12.85 -5.99 1.61
CA GLU A 299 -14.25 -6.00 2.07
C GLU A 299 -15.13 -6.91 1.20
N ARG A 300 -15.07 -6.79 -0.13
CA ARG A 300 -15.83 -7.64 -1.05
C ARG A 300 -15.46 -9.12 -0.94
N ALA A 301 -14.22 -9.43 -0.61
CA ALA A 301 -13.74 -10.78 -0.36
C ALA A 301 -14.07 -11.30 1.05
N GLY A 302 -14.74 -10.51 1.89
CA GLY A 302 -15.14 -10.92 3.25
C GLY A 302 -14.02 -10.88 4.28
N HIS A 303 -12.92 -10.17 4.01
CA HIS A 303 -11.83 -10.01 4.97
C HIS A 303 -12.03 -8.80 5.88
N ASN A 304 -11.61 -8.93 7.14
CA ASN A 304 -11.62 -7.83 8.12
C ASN A 304 -10.33 -6.98 8.08
N SER A 305 -9.28 -7.46 7.41
CA SER A 305 -8.02 -6.72 7.23
C SER A 305 -8.26 -5.40 6.50
N ARG A 306 -7.59 -4.33 6.93
CA ARG A 306 -7.63 -3.02 6.26
C ARG A 306 -6.23 -2.42 6.20
N VAL A 307 -6.04 -1.53 5.24
CA VAL A 307 -4.82 -0.75 5.01
C VAL A 307 -5.09 0.74 5.24
N ASP A 308 -4.04 1.47 5.63
CA ASP A 308 -4.03 2.93 5.63
C ASP A 308 -2.77 3.44 4.92
N HIS A 309 -2.96 4.46 4.08
CA HIS A 309 -1.90 5.11 3.30
C HIS A 309 -1.09 6.14 4.09
N ARG A 310 -1.62 6.59 5.23
CA ARG A 310 -1.00 7.60 6.11
C ARG A 310 0.18 7.01 6.86
N SER A 311 1.11 7.86 7.30
CA SER A 311 2.20 7.39 8.16
C SER A 311 1.66 6.92 9.53
N TYR A 312 2.44 6.15 10.29
CA TYR A 312 2.04 5.77 11.65
C TYR A 312 1.75 7.00 12.52
N ALA A 313 2.57 8.05 12.40
CA ALA A 313 2.38 9.31 13.11
C ALA A 313 1.03 9.97 12.75
N ASP A 314 0.68 10.04 11.46
CA ASP A 314 -0.59 10.61 10.99
C ASP A 314 -1.82 9.76 11.35
N GLN A 315 -1.61 8.49 11.71
CA GLN A 315 -2.62 7.60 12.25
C GLN A 315 -2.73 7.69 13.79
N GLY A 316 -1.81 8.42 14.45
CA GLY A 316 -1.72 8.46 15.90
C GLY A 316 -1.13 7.20 16.52
N ILE A 317 -0.44 6.36 15.74
CA ILE A 317 0.19 5.12 16.19
C ILE A 317 1.62 5.43 16.65
N ASP A 318 1.92 5.20 17.93
CA ASP A 318 3.27 5.36 18.49
C ASP A 318 4.18 4.19 18.09
N ARG A 319 4.57 4.18 16.82
CA ARG A 319 5.48 3.18 16.24
C ARG A 319 6.49 3.83 15.32
N GLU A 320 7.76 3.61 15.62
CA GLU A 320 8.89 4.06 14.80
C GLU A 320 9.01 3.17 13.55
N PRO A 321 9.05 3.73 12.33
CA PRO A 321 9.20 2.94 11.11
C PRO A 321 10.62 2.39 10.96
N THR A 322 10.75 1.17 10.45
CA THR A 322 12.04 0.59 10.07
C THR A 322 12.51 1.12 8.72
N GLN A 323 13.82 1.06 8.47
CA GLN A 323 14.43 1.41 7.19
C GLN A 323 14.43 0.20 6.24
N HIS A 324 14.23 0.45 4.95
CA HIS A 324 14.38 -0.61 3.96
C HIS A 324 15.86 -1.00 3.81
N LEU A 325 16.18 -2.28 3.99
CA LEU A 325 17.56 -2.80 3.91
C LEU A 325 18.25 -2.49 2.57
N GLY A 326 17.50 -2.56 1.47
CA GLY A 326 18.09 -2.55 0.13
C GLY A 326 18.84 -3.84 -0.19
N LYS A 327 19.14 -4.03 -1.48
CA LYS A 327 19.67 -5.29 -2.04
C LYS A 327 20.97 -5.75 -1.38
N TRP A 328 21.93 -4.85 -1.19
CA TRP A 328 23.26 -5.19 -0.66
C TRP A 328 23.22 -5.56 0.81
N ALA A 329 22.53 -4.77 1.64
CA ALA A 329 22.38 -5.10 3.05
C ALA A 329 21.59 -6.40 3.24
N HIS A 330 20.53 -6.63 2.44
CA HIS A 330 19.79 -7.89 2.47
C HIS A 330 20.69 -9.09 2.12
N ARG A 331 21.50 -9.01 1.05
CA ARG A 331 22.46 -10.08 0.70
C ARG A 331 23.49 -10.31 1.80
N MET A 332 23.95 -9.25 2.45
CA MET A 332 24.91 -9.32 3.55
C MET A 332 24.30 -10.05 4.76
N GLU A 333 23.10 -9.66 5.19
CA GLU A 333 22.37 -10.31 6.29
C GLU A 333 22.06 -11.77 5.97
N LYS A 334 21.69 -12.06 4.71
CA LYS A 334 21.47 -13.44 4.24
C LYS A 334 22.73 -14.30 4.31
N ALA A 335 23.90 -13.69 4.09
CA ALA A 335 25.20 -14.35 4.27
C ALA A 335 25.64 -14.43 5.75
N GLY A 336 24.74 -14.15 6.70
CA GLY A 336 25.02 -14.17 8.14
C GLY A 336 25.81 -12.96 8.65
N LYS A 337 26.06 -11.95 7.82
CA LYS A 337 26.81 -10.74 8.19
C LYS A 337 25.85 -9.62 8.58
N LYS A 338 26.07 -9.01 9.75
CA LYS A 338 25.28 -7.85 10.19
C LYS A 338 25.60 -6.63 9.33
N SER A 339 24.57 -6.03 8.77
CA SER A 339 24.61 -4.76 8.08
C SER A 339 24.26 -3.61 9.03
N ARG A 340 24.77 -2.41 8.74
CA ARG A 340 24.43 -1.19 9.50
C ARG A 340 22.92 -0.96 9.59
N ILE A 341 22.23 -1.08 8.44
CA ILE A 341 20.77 -0.86 8.35
C ILE A 341 20.01 -1.94 9.12
N GLY A 342 20.45 -3.20 9.03
CA GLY A 342 19.83 -4.30 9.78
C GLY A 342 19.97 -4.12 11.28
N GLU A 343 21.12 -3.63 11.75
CA GLU A 343 21.31 -3.32 13.18
C GLU A 343 20.42 -2.16 13.63
N GLN A 344 20.34 -1.08 12.85
CA GLN A 344 19.43 0.03 13.12
C GLN A 344 17.97 -0.46 13.20
N ASN A 345 17.55 -1.34 12.29
CA ASN A 345 16.21 -1.91 12.31
C ASN A 345 15.96 -2.79 13.54
N ARG A 346 16.93 -3.59 13.98
CA ARG A 346 16.83 -4.37 15.22
C ARG A 346 16.63 -3.46 16.43
N GLN A 347 17.35 -2.34 16.49
CA GLN A 347 17.18 -1.34 17.56
C GLN A 347 15.81 -0.66 17.51
N VAL A 348 15.33 -0.28 16.33
CA VAL A 348 13.97 0.26 16.13
C VAL A 348 12.91 -0.73 16.60
N GLN A 349 13.08 -2.02 16.27
CA GLN A 349 12.17 -3.08 16.69
C GLN A 349 12.15 -3.26 18.21
N ALA A 350 13.31 -3.22 18.86
CA ALA A 350 13.40 -3.28 20.32
C ALA A 350 12.65 -2.10 20.97
N ARG A 351 12.90 -0.86 20.53
CA ARG A 351 12.18 0.33 21.02
C ARG A 351 10.68 0.25 20.80
N ASN A 352 10.24 -0.27 19.65
CA ASN A 352 8.81 -0.46 19.38
C ASN A 352 8.16 -1.51 20.29
N ALA A 353 8.89 -2.59 20.61
CA ALA A 353 8.40 -3.60 21.55
C ALA A 353 8.21 -3.00 22.95
N GLU A 354 9.16 -2.19 23.42
CA GLU A 354 9.06 -1.47 24.70
C GLU A 354 7.89 -0.47 24.72
N ARG A 355 7.66 0.27 23.62
CA ARG A 355 6.49 1.15 23.47
C ARG A 355 5.18 0.38 23.59
N ALA A 356 5.05 -0.74 22.87
CA ALA A 356 3.86 -1.57 22.89
C ALA A 356 3.60 -2.19 24.28
N GLN A 357 4.64 -2.62 24.98
CA GLN A 357 4.52 -3.14 26.35
C GLN A 357 4.02 -2.06 27.32
N ARG A 358 4.56 -0.84 27.24
CA ARG A 358 4.11 0.29 28.07
C ARG A 358 2.65 0.67 27.78
N GLU A 359 2.25 0.69 26.52
CA GLU A 359 0.86 0.97 26.14
C GLU A 359 -0.08 -0.12 26.69
N HIS A 360 0.31 -1.39 26.61
CA HIS A 360 -0.46 -2.49 27.16
C HIS A 360 -0.58 -2.38 28.68
N GLN A 361 0.53 -2.14 29.38
CA GLN A 361 0.56 -1.97 30.83
C GLN A 361 -0.34 -0.79 31.26
N PHE A 362 -0.29 0.33 30.55
CA PHE A 362 -1.15 1.48 30.82
C PHE A 362 -2.64 1.13 30.66
N LYS A 363 -3.02 0.40 29.61
CA LYS A 363 -4.41 -0.05 29.38
C LYS A 363 -4.90 -1.00 30.46
N VAL A 364 -4.05 -1.92 30.92
CA VAL A 364 -4.40 -2.84 32.01
C VAL A 364 -4.68 -2.05 33.29
N ILE A 365 -3.77 -1.14 33.67
CA ILE A 365 -3.93 -0.29 34.86
C ILE A 365 -5.19 0.58 34.76
N SER A 366 -5.47 1.17 33.60
CA SER A 366 -6.67 2.00 33.44
C SER A 366 -7.97 1.18 33.59
N LEU A 367 -8.00 -0.03 33.04
CA LEU A 367 -9.16 -0.92 33.15
C LEU A 367 -9.37 -1.45 34.57
N GLU A 368 -8.29 -1.65 35.33
CA GLU A 368 -8.36 -2.01 36.75
C GLU A 368 -8.92 -0.85 37.57
N ALA A 369 -8.45 0.38 37.33
CA ALA A 369 -8.95 1.58 38.02
C ALA A 369 -10.42 1.90 37.72
N GLU A 370 -10.95 1.54 36.54
CA GLU A 370 -12.36 1.69 36.20
C GLU A 370 -13.28 0.64 36.86
N ARG A 371 -12.72 -0.43 37.43
CA ARG A 371 -13.46 -1.51 38.10
C ARG A 371 -13.63 -1.28 39.61
N GLU A 372 -12.80 -0.42 40.21
CA GLU A 372 -12.89 0.03 41.60
C GLU A 372 -13.86 1.22 41.73
#